data_AF-A0A9X3N081-F1
#
_entry.id   AF-A0A9X3N081-F1
#
_cell.length_a   1.000
_cell.length_b   1.000
_cell.length_c   1.000
_cell.angle_alpha   90.00
_cell.angle_beta   90.00
_cell.angle_gamma   90.00
#
_symmetry.space_group_name_H-M   'P 1'
#
loop_
_entity.id
_entity.type
_entity.pdbx_description
1 polymer ?
#
loop_
_entity_poly.entity_id
_entity_poly.type
_entity_poly.pdbx_seq_one_letter_code
_entity_poly.pdbx_strand_id
1 'polypeptide(L)' 'MPTQEETFVVLAGELSIYLDEPPERVDVPTGGVVNVPAGTPLQSANHGDVDLVVYAYGYPPEDTTAELLDPAV' A
#
# COMPACT_ATOMS: atom_id res chain seq x y z
N MET A 1 9.86 20.62 -1.43
CA MET A 1 10.03 19.39 -0.62
C MET A 1 9.84 18.21 -1.57
N PRO A 2 10.64 17.14 -1.49
CA PRO A 2 10.38 15.96 -2.33
C PRO A 2 8.98 15.43 -2.01
N THR A 3 8.16 15.25 -3.03
CA THR A 3 6.88 14.53 -2.93
C THR A 3 7.21 13.05 -2.77
N GLN A 4 6.80 12.47 -1.64
CA GLN A 4 7.15 11.11 -1.26
C GLN A 4 6.17 10.10 -1.87
N GLU A 5 6.63 9.33 -2.85
CA GLU A 5 5.88 8.19 -3.40
C GLU A 5 6.26 6.89 -2.66
N GLU A 6 5.35 5.93 -2.62
CA GLU A 6 5.60 4.58 -2.10
C GLU A 6 5.30 3.54 -3.18
N THR A 7 6.20 2.57 -3.36
CA THR A 7 6.05 1.51 -4.36
C THR A 7 6.05 0.16 -3.69
N PHE A 8 5.05 -0.66 -4.00
CA PHE A 8 4.91 -2.02 -3.51
C PHE A 8 5.08 -3.00 -4.67
N VAL A 9 5.95 -4.00 -4.50
CA VAL A 9 6.17 -5.09 -5.45
C VAL A 9 5.75 -6.40 -4.79
N VAL A 10 4.81 -7.11 -5.39
CA VAL A 10 4.29 -8.37 -4.83
C VAL A 10 5.23 -9.52 -5.21
N LEU A 11 5.93 -10.07 -4.23
CA LEU A 11 6.90 -11.15 -4.43
C LEU A 11 6.26 -12.54 -4.31
N ALA A 12 5.22 -12.67 -3.50
CA ALA A 12 4.41 -13.89 -3.35
C ALA A 12 3.01 -13.55 -2.81
N GLY A 13 2.00 -14.35 -3.15
CA GLY A 13 0.60 -14.11 -2.75
C GLY A 13 -0.14 -13.11 -3.66
N GLU A 14 -1.18 -12.49 -3.11
CA GLU A 14 -1.95 -11.42 -3.75
C GLU A 14 -2.16 -10.29 -2.75
N LEU A 15 -1.72 -9.08 -3.10
CA LEU A 15 -1.91 -7.89 -2.28
C LEU A 15 -3.28 -7.29 -2.60
N SER A 16 -4.12 -7.12 -1.59
CA SER A 16 -5.25 -6.19 -1.67
C SER A 16 -4.84 -4.87 -1.06
N ILE A 17 -4.87 -3.79 -1.84
CA ILE A 17 -4.57 -2.44 -1.37
C ILE A 17 -5.80 -1.56 -1.56
N TYR A 18 -6.17 -0.80 -0.54
CA TYR A 18 -7.23 0.19 -0.55
C TYR A 18 -6.58 1.56 -0.69
N LEU A 19 -6.98 2.31 -1.72
CA LEU A 19 -6.41 3.61 -2.06
C LEU A 19 -7.49 4.69 -2.04
N ASP A 20 -7.08 5.93 -1.77
CA ASP A 20 -7.94 7.12 -1.76
C ASP A 20 -8.97 7.16 -0.63
N GLU A 21 -9.77 8.24 -0.62
CA GLU A 21 -10.91 8.47 0.27
C GLU A 21 -12.11 8.92 -0.59
N PRO A 22 -13.17 8.11 -0.78
CA PRO A 22 -13.40 6.80 -0.15
C PRO A 22 -12.44 5.70 -0.64
N PRO A 23 -12.15 4.69 0.20
CA PRO A 23 -11.21 3.63 -0.14
C PRO A 23 -11.67 2.77 -1.32
N GLU A 24 -10.88 2.71 -2.38
CA GLU A 24 -11.04 1.84 -3.54
C GLU A 24 -10.07 0.65 -3.45
N ARG A 25 -10.61 -0.57 -3.53
CA ARG A 25 -9.82 -1.80 -3.50
C ARG A 25 -9.19 -2.08 -4.87
N VAL A 26 -7.89 -2.34 -4.87
CA VAL A 26 -7.11 -2.86 -5.99
C VAL A 26 -6.44 -4.16 -5.55
N ASP A 27 -6.63 -5.23 -6.32
CA ASP A 27 -5.94 -6.50 -6.12
C ASP A 27 -4.74 -6.60 -7.07
N VAL A 28 -3.57 -6.92 -6.50
CA VAL A 28 -2.28 -6.96 -7.20
C VAL A 28 -1.68 -8.35 -7.04
N PRO A 29 -1.65 -9.17 -8.10
CA PRO A 29 -1.11 -10.53 -8.03
C PRO A 29 0.42 -10.51 -7.92
N THR A 30 1.00 -11.66 -7.59
CA THR A 30 2.46 -11.87 -7.62
C THR A 30 3.08 -11.41 -8.94
N GLY A 31 4.19 -10.67 -8.84
CA GLY A 31 4.86 -10.02 -9.97
C GLY A 31 4.27 -8.66 -10.34
N GLY A 32 3.14 -8.26 -9.74
CA GLY A 32 2.52 -6.96 -9.90
C GLY A 32 3.22 -5.88 -9.07
N VAL A 33 2.97 -4.62 -9.47
CA VAL A 33 3.51 -3.42 -8.85
C VAL A 33 2.40 -2.40 -8.68
N VAL A 34 2.34 -1.73 -7.53
CA VAL A 34 1.55 -0.51 -7.34
C VAL A 34 2.47 0.62 -6.90
N ASN A 35 2.33 1.77 -7.54
CA ASN A 35 2.99 3.01 -7.16
C ASN A 35 1.91 3.94 -6.59
N VAL A 36 2.14 4.41 -5.38
CA VAL A 36 1.21 5.21 -4.59
C VAL A 36 1.77 6.63 -4.48
N PRO A 37 1.09 7.63 -5.06
CA PRO A 37 1.49 9.02 -4.96
C PRO A 37 1.53 9.53 -3.51
N ALA A 38 2.31 10.58 -3.30
CA ALA A 38 2.39 11.26 -2.01
C ALA A 38 1.02 11.77 -1.54
N GLY A 39 0.68 11.48 -0.29
CA GLY A 39 -0.56 11.95 0.33
C GLY A 39 -1.80 11.13 -0.04
N THR A 40 -1.67 10.07 -0.83
CA THR A 40 -2.75 9.11 -1.06
C THR A 40 -2.98 8.27 0.20
N PRO A 41 -4.19 8.28 0.79
CA PRO A 41 -4.58 7.32 1.83
C PRO A 41 -4.39 5.89 1.35
N LEU A 42 -3.76 5.03 2.15
CA LEU A 42 -3.55 3.63 1.79
C LEU A 42 -3.78 2.69 2.97
N GLN A 43 -4.35 1.52 2.68
CA GLN A 43 -4.41 0.38 3.60
C GLN A 43 -4.06 -0.89 2.83
N SER A 44 -3.14 -1.72 3.33
CA SER A 44 -2.81 -3.01 2.72
C SER A 44 -3.41 -4.15 3.53
N ALA A 45 -3.95 -5.15 2.84
CA ALA A 45 -4.58 -6.33 3.41
C ALA A 45 -4.17 -7.58 2.64
N ASN A 46 -4.08 -8.70 3.35
CA ASN A 46 -4.00 -10.02 2.76
C ASN A 46 -5.34 -10.73 2.99
N HIS A 47 -6.16 -10.83 1.93
CA HIS A 47 -7.41 -11.58 1.96
C HIS A 47 -7.25 -13.05 1.55
N GLY A 48 -6.05 -13.44 1.11
CA GLY A 48 -5.75 -14.79 0.66
C GLY A 48 -5.54 -15.80 1.80
N ASP A 49 -5.46 -17.08 1.43
CA ASP A 49 -5.19 -18.22 2.31
C ASP A 49 -3.70 -18.60 2.34
N VAL A 50 -2.85 -17.85 1.65
CA VAL A 50 -1.40 -18.01 1.61
C VAL A 50 -0.70 -16.76 2.15
N ASP A 51 0.58 -16.91 2.51
CA ASP A 51 1.41 -15.79 2.92
C ASP A 51 1.62 -14.79 1.78
N LEU A 52 1.38 -13.52 2.07
CA LEU A 52 1.68 -12.39 1.20
C LEU A 52 3.09 -11.87 1.53
N VAL A 53 3.95 -11.76 0.52
CA VAL A 53 5.29 -11.15 0.63
C VAL A 53 5.37 -9.97 -0.33
N VAL A 54 5.66 -8.79 0.22
CA VAL A 54 5.77 -7.54 -0.55
C VAL A 54 7.10 -6.87 -0.25
N TYR A 55 7.75 -6.38 -1.31
CA TYR A 55 8.86 -5.43 -1.18
C TYR A 55 8.28 -4.01 -1.27
N ALA A 56 8.32 -3.28 -0.16
CA ALA A 56 7.92 -1.88 -0.10
C ALA A 56 9.16 -0.99 -0.20
N TYR A 57 9.11 -0.01 -1.11
CA TYR A 57 10.14 1.01 -1.27
C TYR A 57 9.50 2.38 -1.23
N GLY A 58 9.95 3.19 -0.28
CA GLY A 58 9.51 4.56 -0.09
C GLY A 58 10.47 5.29 0.84
N TYR A 59 10.23 6.58 1.03
CA TYR A 59 11.01 7.40 1.95
C TYR A 59 10.08 7.95 3.04
N PRO A 60 9.74 7.18 4.10
CA PRO A 60 8.85 7.67 5.14
C PRO A 60 9.39 8.98 5.73
N PRO A 61 8.55 9.99 5.93
CA PRO A 61 9.01 11.29 6.39
C PRO A 61 9.44 11.16 7.85
N GLU A 62 10.72 11.39 8.13
CA GLU A 62 11.32 11.19 9.47
C GLU A 62 10.69 12.11 10.55
N ASP A 63 10.09 13.23 10.14
CA ASP A 63 9.58 14.28 11.02
C ASP A 63 8.05 14.28 11.20
N THR A 64 7.31 13.40 10.51
CA THR A 64 5.83 13.36 10.60
C THR A 64 5.32 11.95 10.86
N THR A 65 4.50 11.81 11.90
CA THR A 65 3.72 10.59 12.11
C THR A 65 2.62 10.52 11.05
N ALA A 66 2.44 9.35 10.42
CA ALA A 66 1.28 9.13 9.56
C ALA A 66 -0.01 9.18 10.38
N GLU A 67 -1.07 9.75 9.82
CA GLU A 67 -2.41 9.62 10.38
C GLU A 67 -2.84 8.15 10.32
N LEU A 68 -3.50 7.67 11.38
CA LEU A 68 -4.13 6.36 11.39
C LEU A 68 -5.58 6.51 10.95
N LEU A 69 -5.93 5.84 9.87
CA LEU A 69 -7.27 5.80 9.30
C LEU A 69 -8.12 4.74 10.00
N ASP A 70 -9.44 4.89 9.94
CA ASP A 70 -10.37 3.80 10.29
C ASP A 70 -10.20 2.62 9.32
N PRO A 71 -10.35 1.36 9.78
CA PRO A 71 -10.23 0.20 8.91
C PRO A 71 -11.22 0.22 7.74
N ALA A 72 -10.73 0.01 6.52
CA ALA A 72 -11.58 -0.14 5.34
C ALA A 72 -12.33 -1.49 5.32
N VAL A 73 -11.85 -2.47 6.08
CA VAL A 73 -12.38 -3.83 6.22
C VAL A 73 -12.20 -4.39 7.63
#